data_AF-A0A3A0A0Y0-F1
#
_entry.id   AF-A0A3A0A0Y0-F1
#
_cell.length_a   1.000
_cell.length_b   1.000
_cell.length_c   1.000
_cell.angle_alpha   90.00
_cell.angle_beta   90.00
_cell.angle_gamma   90.00
#
_symmetry.space_group_name_H-M   'P 1'
#
loop_
_entity.id
_entity.type
_entity.pdbx_description
1 polymer ?
#
loop_
_entity_poly.entity_id
_entity_poly.type
_entity_poly.pdbx_seq_one_letter_code
_entity_poly.pdbx_strand_id
1 'polypeptide(L)'
;SEAPAALEAIGKAEMLLQEALVDVRRAVAALRNAAGDERPLADSLGHLVEGSRAPGGLEAGFVLQGSPRLLNPQAELTLYRVAQEGLTNVRKHAQACHVEVTLAYAPESVQLTVADDGRGMAAGGAEGRGGYGLLGLQERVQLLGGALQVDAAPGQGVRLKVELPA
;
A
#
# COMPACT_ATOMS: atom_id res chain seq x y z
N SER A 1 -36.07 -8.92 26.86
CA SER A 1 -35.29 -7.90 26.13
C SER A 1 -33.99 -8.57 25.69
N GLU A 2 -33.92 -9.02 24.42
CA GLU A 2 -32.79 -9.78 23.87
C GLU A 2 -31.67 -8.89 23.28
N ALA A 3 -31.98 -7.60 23.07
CA ALA A 3 -31.05 -6.62 22.51
C ALA A 3 -29.72 -6.45 23.27
N PRO A 4 -29.69 -6.41 24.63
CA PRO A 4 -28.45 -6.24 25.38
C PRO A 4 -27.48 -7.42 25.24
N ALA A 5 -28.01 -8.65 25.20
CA ALA A 5 -27.21 -9.86 25.06
C ALA A 5 -26.63 -10.01 23.64
N ALA A 6 -27.38 -9.58 22.62
CA ALA A 6 -26.89 -9.55 21.24
C ALA A 6 -25.74 -8.54 21.04
N LEU A 7 -25.85 -7.35 21.64
CA LEU A 7 -24.78 -6.33 21.62
C LEU A 7 -23.52 -6.80 22.35
N GLU A 8 -23.66 -7.47 23.49
CA GLU A 8 -22.53 -8.03 24.23
C GLU A 8 -21.84 -9.16 23.46
N ALA A 9 -22.61 -10.02 22.77
CA ALA A 9 -22.08 -11.08 21.93
C ALA A 9 -21.30 -10.52 20.72
N ILE A 10 -21.79 -9.44 20.10
CA ILE A 10 -21.09 -8.75 19.01
C ILE A 10 -19.78 -8.15 19.51
N GLY A 11 -19.78 -7.43 20.64
CA GLY A 11 -18.55 -6.85 21.20
C GLY A 11 -17.49 -7.90 21.55
N LYS A 12 -17.92 -9.06 22.07
CA LYS A 12 -17.01 -10.21 22.29
C LYS A 12 -16.47 -10.79 21.00
N ALA A 13 -17.30 -10.92 19.96
CA ALA A 13 -16.86 -11.41 18.65
C ALA A 13 -15.85 -10.45 18.00
N GLU A 14 -16.05 -9.14 18.12
CA GLU A 14 -15.11 -8.12 17.62
C GLU A 14 -13.76 -8.18 18.34
N MET A 15 -13.75 -8.30 19.67
CA MET A 15 -12.50 -8.47 20.43
C MET A 15 -11.74 -9.73 20.02
N LEU A 16 -12.43 -10.88 19.93
CA LEU A 16 -11.81 -12.14 19.51
C LEU A 16 -11.27 -12.07 18.08
N LEU A 17 -11.96 -11.36 17.18
CA LEU A 17 -11.50 -11.16 15.81
C LEU A 17 -10.23 -10.29 15.77
N GLN A 18 -10.18 -9.22 16.58
CA GLN A 18 -9.02 -8.35 16.69
C GLN A 18 -7.81 -9.10 17.26
N GLU A 19 -8.01 -9.90 18.31
CA GLU A 19 -6.96 -10.75 18.90
C GLU A 19 -6.43 -11.77 17.88
N ALA A 20 -7.33 -12.48 17.20
CA ALA A 20 -6.94 -13.44 16.16
C ALA A 20 -6.16 -12.77 15.02
N LEU A 21 -6.52 -11.56 14.62
CA LEU A 21 -5.79 -10.80 13.60
C LEU A 21 -4.39 -10.38 14.09
N VAL A 22 -4.24 -10.01 15.36
CA VAL A 22 -2.94 -9.70 15.96
C VAL A 22 -2.05 -10.95 15.99
N ASP A 23 -2.61 -12.09 16.39
CA ASP A 23 -1.87 -13.36 16.48
C ASP A 23 -1.43 -13.89 15.12
N VAL A 24 -2.30 -13.81 14.11
CA VAL A 24 -1.93 -14.16 12.72
C VAL A 24 -0.81 -13.26 12.22
N ARG A 25 -0.86 -11.94 12.47
CA ARG A 25 0.22 -11.03 12.08
C ARG A 25 1.53 -11.35 12.79
N ARG A 26 1.49 -11.68 14.09
CA ARG A 26 2.67 -12.07 14.87
C ARG A 26 3.27 -13.38 14.36
N ALA A 27 2.44 -14.37 14.06
CA ALA A 27 2.89 -15.66 13.52
C ALA A 27 3.53 -15.49 12.13
N VAL A 28 2.92 -14.71 11.24
CA VAL A 28 3.50 -14.39 9.92
C VAL A 28 4.82 -13.65 10.05
N ALA A 29 4.92 -12.68 10.97
CA ALA A 29 6.17 -11.96 11.23
C ALA A 29 7.27 -12.89 11.79
N ALA A 30 6.92 -13.79 12.72
CA ALA A 30 7.85 -14.77 13.28
C ALA A 30 8.34 -15.77 12.21
N LEU A 31 7.46 -16.22 11.31
CA LEU A 31 7.83 -17.10 10.20
C LEU A 31 8.75 -16.41 9.20
N ARG A 32 8.50 -15.13 8.88
CA ARG A 32 9.37 -14.31 8.02
C ARG A 32 10.76 -14.13 8.64
N ASN A 33 10.82 -13.83 9.94
CA ASN A 33 12.08 -13.73 10.67
C ASN A 33 12.85 -15.06 10.70
N ALA A 34 12.16 -16.18 10.92
CA ALA A 34 12.78 -17.51 10.96
C ALA A 34 13.28 -17.98 9.57
N ALA A 35 12.69 -17.48 8.48
CA ALA A 35 13.13 -17.74 7.11
C ALA A 35 14.37 -16.93 6.70
N GLY A 36 14.83 -15.98 7.55
CA GLY A 36 15.94 -15.09 7.20
C GLY A 36 15.57 -14.03 6.17
N ASP A 37 14.28 -13.70 6.01
CA ASP A 37 13.83 -12.62 5.13
C ASP A 37 14.24 -11.27 5.74
N GLU A 38 15.40 -10.75 5.33
CA GLU A 38 15.84 -9.39 5.69
C GLU A 38 15.08 -8.30 4.91
N ARG A 39 14.17 -8.67 3.99
CA ARG A 39 13.51 -7.76 3.02
C ARG A 39 12.01 -8.04 2.75
N PRO A 40 11.19 -8.36 3.77
CA PRO A 40 9.84 -8.87 3.55
C PRO A 40 8.93 -7.91 2.75
N LEU A 41 9.10 -6.59 2.91
CA LEU A 41 8.34 -5.61 2.12
C LEU A 41 8.80 -5.56 0.67
N ALA A 42 10.11 -5.48 0.41
CA ALA A 42 10.64 -5.35 -0.96
C ALA A 42 10.28 -6.57 -1.82
N ASP A 43 10.37 -7.77 -1.25
CA ASP A 43 10.00 -9.01 -1.94
C ASP A 43 8.48 -9.06 -2.20
N SER A 44 7.67 -8.69 -1.20
CA SER A 44 6.21 -8.61 -1.35
C SER A 44 5.80 -7.60 -2.44
N LEU A 45 6.48 -6.46 -2.52
CA LEU A 45 6.23 -5.46 -3.57
C LEU A 45 6.68 -5.96 -4.94
N GLY A 46 7.85 -6.60 -5.03
CA GLY A 46 8.31 -7.23 -6.27
C GLY A 46 7.31 -8.24 -6.82
N HIS A 47 6.78 -9.12 -5.98
CA HIS A 47 5.73 -10.06 -6.37
C HIS A 47 4.43 -9.38 -6.79
N LEU A 48 4.02 -8.33 -6.08
CA LEU A 48 2.81 -7.56 -6.42
C LEU A 48 2.93 -6.87 -7.79
N VAL A 49 4.10 -6.31 -8.10
CA VAL A 49 4.42 -5.69 -9.39
C VAL A 49 4.44 -6.73 -10.50
N GLU A 50 5.12 -7.86 -10.30
CA GLU A 50 5.18 -8.94 -11.28
C GLU A 50 3.78 -9.45 -11.63
N GLY A 51 2.92 -9.67 -10.62
CA GLY A 51 1.53 -10.09 -10.81
C GLY A 51 0.63 -9.03 -11.48
N SER A 52 1.12 -7.80 -11.66
CA SER A 52 0.41 -6.73 -12.36
C SER A 52 0.75 -6.67 -13.86
N ARG A 53 1.79 -7.39 -14.31
CA ARG A 53 2.16 -7.47 -15.72
C ARG A 53 1.10 -8.21 -16.53
N ALA A 54 0.87 -7.76 -17.76
CA ALA A 54 0.01 -8.45 -18.72
C ALA A 54 0.70 -8.54 -20.09
N PRO A 55 0.82 -9.72 -20.73
CA PRO A 55 1.39 -9.83 -22.07
C PRO A 55 0.65 -8.95 -23.08
N GLY A 56 1.38 -8.07 -23.77
CA GLY A 56 0.80 -7.08 -24.70
C GLY A 56 -0.06 -6.00 -24.03
N GLY A 57 0.02 -5.90 -22.70
CA GLY A 57 -0.69 -4.92 -21.88
C GLY A 57 0.28 -4.10 -21.03
N LEU A 58 -0.02 -3.95 -19.74
CA LEU A 58 0.78 -3.13 -18.82
C LEU A 58 2.15 -3.75 -18.55
N GLU A 59 3.21 -3.02 -18.87
CA GLU A 59 4.56 -3.27 -18.35
C GLU A 59 4.67 -2.72 -16.93
N ALA A 60 5.20 -3.53 -16.00
CA ALA A 60 5.33 -3.15 -14.61
C ALA A 60 6.77 -3.38 -14.10
N GLY A 61 7.38 -2.33 -13.56
CA GLY A 61 8.75 -2.32 -13.03
C GLY A 61 8.77 -2.14 -11.51
N PHE A 62 9.73 -2.80 -10.84
CA PHE A 62 10.02 -2.59 -9.43
C PHE A 62 11.48 -2.15 -9.27
N VAL A 63 11.68 -1.05 -8.54
CA VAL A 63 12.99 -0.48 -8.25
C VAL A 63 13.18 -0.40 -6.75
N LEU A 64 14.30 -0.94 -6.26
CA LEU A 64 14.72 -0.83 -4.87
C LEU A 64 15.94 0.08 -4.78
N GLN A 65 15.87 1.09 -3.92
CA GLN A 65 16.94 2.05 -3.68
C GLN A 65 17.34 2.07 -2.21
N GLY A 66 18.65 2.14 -1.96
CA GLY A 66 19.21 2.07 -0.61
C GLY A 66 19.27 0.65 -0.06
N SER A 67 19.61 0.53 1.23
CA SER A 67 19.70 -0.75 1.94
C SER A 67 18.38 -1.02 2.68
N PRO A 68 17.70 -2.13 2.37
CA PRO A 68 16.53 -2.55 3.12
C PRO A 68 16.82 -2.70 4.61
N ARG A 69 15.82 -2.36 5.41
CA ARG A 69 15.80 -2.55 6.86
C ARG A 69 14.39 -2.92 7.30
N LEU A 70 14.32 -3.56 8.47
CA LEU A 70 13.04 -3.84 9.12
C LEU A 70 12.33 -2.53 9.46
N LEU A 71 11.06 -2.46 9.09
CA LEU A 71 10.20 -1.34 9.45
C LEU A 71 9.19 -1.79 10.50
N ASN A 72 8.51 -0.83 11.12
CA ASN A 72 7.30 -1.12 11.87
C ASN A 72 6.32 -1.93 10.99
N PRO A 73 5.73 -3.04 11.47
CA PRO A 73 4.76 -3.84 10.70
C PRO A 73 3.58 -3.03 10.13
N GLN A 74 3.14 -1.97 10.82
CA GLN A 74 2.09 -1.08 10.32
C GLN A 74 2.58 -0.21 9.16
N ALA A 75 3.86 0.20 9.18
CA ALA A 75 4.47 0.93 8.07
C ALA A 75 4.60 0.02 6.83
N GLU A 76 5.11 -1.21 6.99
CA GLU A 76 5.17 -2.18 5.89
C GLU A 76 3.80 -2.45 5.28
N LEU A 77 2.80 -2.73 6.12
CA LEU A 77 1.44 -2.99 5.65
C LEU A 77 0.85 -1.77 4.93
N THR A 78 1.10 -0.56 5.45
CA THR A 78 0.59 0.67 4.84
C THR A 78 1.23 0.91 3.48
N LEU A 79 2.55 0.80 3.34
CA LEU A 79 3.26 0.92 2.06
C LEU A 79 2.78 -0.15 1.07
N TYR A 80 2.64 -1.40 1.50
CA TYR A 80 2.11 -2.47 0.64
C TYR A 80 0.70 -2.14 0.12
N ARG A 81 -0.19 -1.65 0.99
CA ARG A 81 -1.56 -1.27 0.58
C ARG A 81 -1.60 -0.08 -0.38
N VAL A 82 -0.71 0.89 -0.19
CA VAL A 82 -0.52 2.02 -1.11
C VAL A 82 -0.09 1.52 -2.49
N ALA A 83 0.90 0.63 -2.57
CA ALA A 83 1.31 0.02 -3.84
C ALA A 83 0.16 -0.74 -4.51
N GLN A 84 -0.56 -1.55 -3.73
CA GLN A 84 -1.69 -2.35 -4.23
C GLN A 84 -2.81 -1.49 -4.79
N GLU A 85 -3.17 -0.42 -4.07
CA GLU A 85 -4.19 0.53 -4.51
C GLU A 85 -3.73 1.28 -5.76
N GLY A 86 -2.48 1.76 -5.78
CA GLY A 86 -1.87 2.41 -6.94
C GLY A 86 -1.93 1.52 -8.19
N LEU A 87 -1.42 0.29 -8.11
CA LEU A 87 -1.45 -0.67 -9.22
C LEU A 87 -2.87 -1.08 -9.64
N THR A 88 -3.82 -1.09 -8.70
CA THR A 88 -5.24 -1.31 -9.03
C THR A 88 -5.82 -0.14 -9.81
N ASN A 89 -5.50 1.08 -9.41
CA ASN A 89 -5.94 2.29 -10.11
C ASN A 89 -5.33 2.39 -11.51
N VAL A 90 -4.05 2.03 -11.67
CA VAL A 90 -3.41 1.95 -12.99
C VAL A 90 -4.17 0.98 -13.91
N ARG A 91 -4.35 -0.27 -13.48
CA ARG A 91 -5.03 -1.30 -14.28
C ARG A 91 -6.47 -0.95 -14.65
N LYS A 92 -7.21 -0.30 -13.74
CA LYS A 92 -8.62 0.02 -13.97
C LYS A 92 -8.84 1.33 -14.72
N HIS A 93 -7.92 2.29 -14.59
CA HIS A 93 -8.24 3.69 -14.92
C HIS A 93 -7.18 4.44 -15.72
N ALA A 94 -5.91 4.03 -15.69
CA ALA A 94 -4.84 4.84 -16.27
C ALA A 94 -4.75 4.74 -17.81
N GLN A 95 -5.12 3.60 -18.41
CA GLN A 95 -4.77 3.30 -19.81
C GLN A 95 -3.27 3.46 -20.07
N ALA A 96 -2.47 3.15 -19.05
CA ALA A 96 -1.02 3.20 -19.08
C ALA A 96 -0.43 1.99 -19.83
N CYS A 97 0.71 2.21 -20.48
CA CYS A 97 1.54 1.15 -21.03
C CYS A 97 2.62 0.74 -20.03
N HIS A 98 3.03 1.66 -19.14
CA HIS A 98 4.09 1.45 -18.17
C HIS A 98 3.69 1.92 -16.77
N VAL A 99 4.07 1.15 -15.76
CA VAL A 99 4.06 1.57 -14.35
C VAL A 99 5.35 1.17 -13.66
N GLU A 100 5.90 2.07 -12.85
CA GLU A 100 7.07 1.82 -12.02
C GLU A 100 6.70 1.98 -10.54
N VAL A 101 7.08 0.99 -9.72
CA VAL A 101 7.01 1.06 -8.27
C VAL A 101 8.42 1.16 -7.72
N THR A 102 8.73 2.25 -7.04
CA THR A 102 10.03 2.48 -6.40
C THR A 102 9.89 2.44 -4.88
N LEU A 103 10.66 1.58 -4.21
CA LEU A 103 10.85 1.60 -2.76
C LEU A 103 12.25 2.14 -2.46
N ALA A 104 12.35 3.26 -1.76
CA ALA A 104 13.60 3.92 -1.41
C ALA A 104 13.77 4.01 0.11
N TYR A 105 14.89 3.50 0.61
CA TYR A 105 15.29 3.62 2.00
C TYR A 105 16.27 4.79 2.16
N ALA A 106 15.85 5.83 2.89
CA ALA A 106 16.70 6.93 3.33
C ALA A 106 17.14 6.71 4.80
N PRO A 107 18.07 7.51 5.37
CA PRO A 107 18.52 7.32 6.74
C PRO A 107 17.40 7.37 7.80
N GLU A 108 16.43 8.27 7.64
CA GLU A 108 15.35 8.52 8.64
C GLU A 108 13.94 8.29 8.09
N SER A 109 13.82 7.92 6.81
CA SER A 109 12.53 7.67 6.18
C SER A 109 12.58 6.53 5.17
N VAL A 110 11.40 6.04 4.83
CA VAL A 110 11.17 5.13 3.72
C VAL A 110 10.13 5.75 2.80
N GLN A 111 10.42 5.73 1.50
CA GLN A 111 9.56 6.31 0.48
C GLN A 111 9.12 5.25 -0.50
N LEU A 112 7.83 5.24 -0.81
CA LEU A 112 7.24 4.43 -1.87
C LEU A 112 6.66 5.37 -2.93
N THR A 113 7.02 5.13 -4.18
CA THR A 113 6.44 5.83 -5.33
C THR A 113 5.81 4.82 -6.27
N VAL A 114 4.60 5.10 -6.74
CA VAL A 114 3.94 4.40 -7.87
C VAL A 114 3.71 5.44 -8.95
N ALA A 115 4.30 5.26 -10.13
CA ALA A 115 4.19 6.19 -11.24
C ALA A 115 3.79 5.47 -12.53
N ASP A 116 2.77 5.96 -13.22
CA ASP A 116 2.35 5.45 -14.53
C ASP A 116 2.44 6.50 -15.63
N ASP A 117 2.43 6.05 -16.88
CA ASP A 117 2.46 6.90 -18.09
C ASP A 117 1.07 7.10 -18.74
N GLY A 118 0.00 6.84 -17.98
CA GLY A 118 -1.35 6.84 -18.49
C GLY A 118 -1.95 8.22 -18.75
N ARG A 119 -3.27 8.24 -18.93
CA ARG A 119 -4.03 9.47 -19.25
C ARG A 119 -4.07 10.52 -18.13
N GLY A 120 -3.55 10.19 -16.95
CA GLY A 120 -3.61 11.04 -15.75
C GLY A 120 -5.02 11.34 -15.26
N MET A 121 -5.17 12.42 -14.49
CA MET A 121 -6.44 12.85 -13.90
C MET A 121 -6.64 14.37 -14.05
N ALA A 122 -7.90 14.80 -14.20
CA ALA A 122 -8.26 16.22 -14.14
C ALA A 122 -8.16 16.74 -12.70
N ALA A 123 -7.89 18.04 -12.52
CA ALA A 123 -7.91 18.69 -11.22
C ALA A 123 -9.26 18.45 -10.51
N GLY A 124 -9.22 17.98 -9.26
CA GLY A 124 -10.42 17.56 -8.51
C GLY A 124 -10.91 16.13 -8.78
N GLY A 125 -10.31 15.39 -9.71
CA GLY A 125 -10.70 14.02 -10.07
C GLY A 125 -10.43 12.97 -8.99
N ALA A 126 -9.56 13.26 -8.01
CA ALA A 126 -9.27 12.37 -6.89
C ALA A 126 -10.47 12.18 -5.97
N GLU A 127 -11.31 13.21 -5.78
CA GLU A 127 -12.49 13.15 -4.91
C GLU A 127 -13.61 12.28 -5.49
N GLY A 128 -13.65 12.10 -6.83
CA GLY A 128 -14.77 11.46 -7.51
C GLY A 128 -14.56 10.03 -8.02
N ARG A 129 -13.32 9.49 -8.04
CA ARG A 129 -13.02 8.28 -8.85
C ARG A 129 -12.31 7.12 -8.14
N GLY A 130 -12.06 7.23 -6.84
CA GLY A 130 -11.46 6.16 -6.02
C GLY A 130 -11.36 6.53 -4.54
N GLY A 131 -12.15 7.52 -4.11
CA GLY A 131 -11.86 8.38 -2.96
C GLY A 131 -11.67 7.64 -1.64
N TYR A 132 -12.39 6.56 -1.37
CA TYR A 132 -12.32 5.89 -0.06
C TYR A 132 -11.02 5.11 0.17
N GLY A 133 -10.45 4.51 -0.88
CA GLY A 133 -9.24 3.68 -0.75
C GLY A 133 -8.02 4.52 -0.41
N LEU A 134 -7.78 5.55 -1.21
CA LEU A 134 -6.67 6.48 -0.99
C LEU A 134 -6.89 7.40 0.22
N LEU A 135 -8.12 7.83 0.51
CA LEU A 135 -8.41 8.64 1.70
C LEU A 135 -8.09 7.86 2.98
N GLY A 136 -8.57 6.61 3.11
CA GLY A 136 -8.27 5.79 4.28
C GLY A 136 -6.79 5.45 4.42
N LEU A 137 -6.05 5.39 3.30
CA LEU A 137 -4.59 5.24 3.33
C LEU A 137 -3.88 6.54 3.70
N GLN A 138 -4.36 7.69 3.23
CA GLN A 138 -3.83 8.99 3.60
C GLN A 138 -3.97 9.24 5.10
N GLU A 139 -5.14 8.95 5.68
CA GLU A 139 -5.36 9.01 7.14
C GLU A 139 -4.37 8.10 7.89
N ARG A 140 -4.15 6.88 7.39
CA ARG A 140 -3.22 5.94 8.02
C ARG A 140 -1.76 6.37 7.92
N VAL A 141 -1.37 6.91 6.78
CA VAL A 141 -0.03 7.49 6.58
C VAL A 141 0.20 8.64 7.56
N GLN A 142 -0.80 9.52 7.75
CA GLN A 142 -0.74 10.60 8.73
C GLN A 142 -0.62 10.08 10.17
N LEU A 143 -1.37 9.03 10.54
CA LEU A 143 -1.26 8.39 11.87
C LEU A 143 0.13 7.80 12.15
N LEU A 144 0.88 7.44 11.11
CA LEU A 144 2.25 6.96 11.20
C LEU A 144 3.30 8.09 11.13
N GLY A 145 2.87 9.36 11.13
CA GLY A 145 3.76 10.53 11.06
C GLY A 145 4.32 10.80 9.66
N GLY A 146 3.70 10.24 8.62
CA GLY A 146 4.14 10.40 7.25
C GLY A 146 3.25 11.30 6.39
N ALA A 147 3.53 11.31 5.09
CA ALA A 147 2.79 12.08 4.09
C ALA A 147 2.50 11.25 2.84
N LEU A 148 1.32 11.49 2.24
CA LEU A 148 0.91 10.94 0.96
C LEU A 148 0.63 12.11 0.01
N GLN A 149 1.21 12.05 -1.19
CA GLN A 149 1.07 13.03 -2.26
C GLN A 149 0.62 12.33 -3.53
N VAL A 150 -0.27 12.99 -4.28
CA VAL A 150 -0.75 12.52 -5.59
C VAL A 150 -0.54 13.64 -6.59
N ASP A 151 0.39 13.43 -7.51
CA ASP A 151 0.63 14.32 -8.64
C ASP A 151 0.01 13.71 -9.88
N ALA A 152 -0.90 14.42 -10.54
CA ALA A 152 -1.52 13.97 -11.77
C ALA A 152 -1.92 15.17 -12.63
N ALA A 153 -1.74 15.04 -13.94
CA ALA A 153 -2.25 15.99 -14.91
C ALA A 153 -2.77 15.24 -16.15
N PRO A 154 -3.77 15.78 -16.87
CA PRO A 154 -4.26 15.15 -18.09
C PRO A 154 -3.13 14.88 -19.08
N GLY A 155 -2.99 13.61 -19.49
CA GLY A 155 -1.97 13.14 -20.42
C GLY A 155 -0.55 13.00 -19.84
N GLN A 156 -0.35 13.15 -18.52
CA GLN A 156 0.96 13.04 -17.87
C GLN A 156 1.05 11.88 -16.86
N GLY A 157 0.10 10.95 -16.88
CA GLY A 157 0.04 9.86 -15.92
C GLY A 157 -0.33 10.29 -14.50
N VAL A 158 -0.14 9.37 -13.56
CA VAL A 158 -0.32 9.61 -12.12
C VAL A 158 0.95 9.18 -11.39
N ARG A 159 1.34 9.98 -10.40
CA ARG A 159 2.39 9.68 -9.44
C ARG A 159 1.83 9.74 -8.03
N LEU A 160 1.79 8.58 -7.37
CA LEU A 160 1.47 8.43 -5.96
C LEU A 160 2.77 8.30 -5.19
N LYS A 161 3.01 9.18 -4.23
CA LYS A 161 4.20 9.18 -3.40
C LYS A 161 3.81 9.13 -1.92
N VAL A 162 4.37 8.17 -1.20
CA VAL A 162 4.21 8.03 0.25
C VAL A 162 5.57 8.05 0.91
N GLU A 163 5.68 8.77 2.01
CA GLU A 163 6.86 8.80 2.85
C GLU A 163 6.46 8.56 4.30
N LEU A 164 7.16 7.62 4.95
CA LEU A 164 6.98 7.28 6.36
C LEU A 164 8.33 7.40 7.10
N PRO A 165 8.34 7.83 8.36
CA PRO A 165 9.50 7.69 9.23
C PRO A 165 9.93 6.22 9.36
N ALA A 166 11.24 5.96 9.44
CA ALA A 166 11.80 4.61 9.45
C ALA A 166 12.87 4.41 10.52
#